data_AF-A0A432FDG5-F1
#
_entry.id   AF-A0A432FDG5-F1
#
_cell.length_a   1.000
_cell.length_b   1.000
_cell.length_c   1.000
_cell.angle_alpha   90.00
_cell.angle_beta   90.00
_cell.angle_gamma   90.00
#
_symmetry.space_group_name_H-M   'P 1'
#
loop_
_entity.id
_entity.type
_entity.pdbx_description
1 polymer ?
#
loop_
_entity_poly.entity_id
_entity_poly.type
_entity_poly.pdbx_seq_one_letter_code
_entity_poly.pdbx_strand_id
1 'polypeptide(L)'
;KTFIFDFNKFDPKDINNILRRRIVQDVKELKKDRLVRINPKTTQFISYSPSLEKRILSKVYKGVKVKDISEGLRISIASATKQYIDKDKYFQYLKEYVSRNVDQDFIENRGLESDGALAAIAGYYLYMHSCNKKSEFMKEDINIDLLIEELTIYSKDDVIRMKYIEENKEEFFRIAKERDLLFSKISKVATKINGIKNSLNNLEGIDPKITIKEYNKLLISKKEELEKEKEELKILLKK
;
A
#
# COMPACT_ATOMS: atom_id res chain seq x y z
N LYS A 1 4.43 -23.04 -9.34
CA LYS A 1 4.50 -22.11 -10.50
C LYS A 1 3.49 -20.99 -10.23
N THR A 2 3.88 -19.72 -10.35
CA THR A 2 2.96 -18.59 -10.16
C THR A 2 2.07 -18.44 -11.39
N PHE A 3 0.77 -18.25 -11.18
CA PHE A 3 -0.17 -17.94 -12.26
C PHE A 3 -0.26 -16.42 -12.41
N ILE A 4 0.01 -15.93 -13.63
CA ILE A 4 -0.21 -14.53 -14.01
C ILE A 4 -1.37 -14.49 -14.98
N PHE A 5 -2.36 -13.65 -14.66
CA PHE A 5 -3.54 -13.50 -15.51
C PHE A 5 -3.17 -12.72 -16.78
N ASP A 6 -3.46 -13.30 -17.93
CA ASP A 6 -3.24 -12.68 -19.23
C ASP A 6 -4.55 -12.04 -19.72
N PHE A 7 -4.69 -10.73 -19.57
CA PHE A 7 -5.93 -10.04 -19.97
C PHE A 7 -6.15 -10.01 -21.49
N ASN A 8 -5.15 -10.34 -22.32
CA ASN A 8 -5.35 -10.47 -23.76
C ASN A 8 -6.11 -11.75 -24.14
N LYS A 9 -6.05 -12.79 -23.30
CA LYS A 9 -6.59 -14.12 -23.61
C LYS A 9 -8.01 -14.36 -23.11
N PHE A 10 -8.54 -13.47 -22.28
CA PHE A 10 -9.77 -13.72 -21.54
C PHE A 10 -10.66 -12.48 -21.49
N ASP A 11 -11.99 -12.67 -21.62
CA ASP A 11 -12.95 -11.59 -21.38
C ASP A 11 -12.88 -11.17 -19.89
N PRO A 12 -12.78 -9.87 -19.58
CA PRO A 12 -12.82 -9.36 -18.21
C PRO A 12 -14.00 -9.87 -17.38
N LYS A 13 -15.15 -10.19 -18.00
CA LYS A 13 -16.33 -10.77 -17.34
C LYS A 13 -16.05 -12.16 -16.77
N ASP A 14 -15.10 -12.90 -17.34
CA ASP A 14 -14.76 -14.26 -16.94
C ASP A 14 -13.65 -14.35 -15.89
N ILE A 15 -13.02 -13.23 -15.53
CA ILE A 15 -11.91 -13.18 -14.56
C ILE A 15 -12.24 -13.99 -13.29
N ASN A 16 -13.41 -13.77 -12.70
CA ASN A 16 -13.79 -14.46 -11.46
C ASN A 16 -13.90 -15.98 -11.65
N ASN A 17 -14.37 -16.44 -12.80
CA ASN A 17 -14.51 -17.87 -13.11
C ASN A 17 -13.14 -18.52 -13.33
N ILE A 18 -12.24 -17.82 -14.03
CA ILE A 18 -10.87 -18.28 -14.29
C ILE A 18 -10.09 -18.38 -12.98
N LEU A 19 -10.12 -17.34 -12.15
CA LEU A 19 -9.49 -17.35 -10.83
C LEU A 19 -10.04 -18.50 -9.97
N ARG A 20 -11.36 -18.71 -9.97
CA ARG A 20 -11.99 -19.82 -9.23
C ARG A 20 -11.45 -21.18 -9.68
N ARG A 21 -11.37 -21.41 -11.00
CA ARG A 21 -10.85 -22.68 -11.56
C ARG A 21 -9.39 -22.86 -11.20
N ARG A 22 -8.59 -21.80 -11.29
CA ARG A 22 -7.15 -21.84 -10.98
C ARG A 22 -6.89 -22.18 -9.52
N ILE A 23 -7.57 -21.50 -8.59
CA ILE A 23 -7.44 -21.78 -7.16
C ILE A 23 -7.83 -23.22 -6.84
N VAL A 24 -8.95 -23.72 -7.39
CA VAL A 24 -9.36 -25.12 -7.20
C VAL A 24 -8.31 -26.09 -7.76
N GLN A 25 -7.76 -25.81 -8.94
CA GLN A 25 -6.70 -26.63 -9.53
C GLN A 25 -5.47 -26.68 -8.61
N ASP A 26 -4.98 -25.53 -8.17
CA ASP A 26 -3.79 -25.45 -7.32
C ASP A 26 -4.01 -26.20 -5.99
N VAL A 27 -5.22 -26.12 -5.39
CA VAL A 27 -5.57 -26.88 -4.18
C VAL A 27 -5.59 -28.39 -4.44
N LYS A 28 -6.15 -28.84 -5.56
CA LYS A 28 -6.16 -30.27 -5.93
C LYS A 28 -4.76 -30.81 -6.09
N GLU A 29 -3.88 -30.04 -6.72
CA GLU A 29 -2.47 -30.39 -6.89
C GLU A 29 -1.76 -30.49 -5.53
N LEU A 30 -1.96 -29.51 -4.64
CA LEU A 30 -1.36 -29.49 -3.30
C LEU A 30 -1.85 -30.64 -2.41
N LYS A 31 -3.15 -30.96 -2.45
CA LYS A 31 -3.76 -32.04 -1.65
C LYS A 31 -3.60 -33.42 -2.29
N LYS A 32 -3.15 -33.50 -3.54
CA LYS A 32 -3.17 -34.72 -4.36
C LYS A 32 -4.54 -35.38 -4.40
N ASP A 33 -5.61 -34.59 -4.31
CA ASP A 33 -6.99 -35.05 -4.31
C ASP A 33 -7.77 -34.31 -5.41
N ARG A 34 -8.23 -35.08 -6.40
CA ARG A 34 -8.94 -34.57 -7.58
C ARG A 34 -10.39 -34.18 -7.29
N LEU A 35 -10.94 -34.62 -6.15
CA LEU A 35 -12.32 -34.39 -5.75
C LEU A 35 -12.47 -33.16 -4.85
N VAL A 36 -11.37 -32.52 -4.42
CA VAL A 36 -11.45 -31.31 -3.59
C VAL A 36 -12.31 -30.24 -4.26
N ARG A 37 -13.26 -29.73 -3.48
CA ARG A 37 -14.07 -28.57 -3.80
C ARG A 37 -13.94 -27.55 -2.67
N ILE A 38 -13.84 -26.28 -3.05
CA ILE A 38 -13.86 -25.19 -2.08
C ILE A 38 -15.30 -24.94 -1.68
N ASN A 39 -15.60 -25.12 -0.40
CA ASN A 39 -16.90 -24.83 0.18
C ASN A 39 -16.78 -23.52 0.98
N PRO A 40 -17.39 -22.41 0.55
CA PRO A 40 -17.28 -21.11 1.23
C PRO A 40 -17.68 -21.13 2.71
N LYS A 41 -18.51 -22.10 3.14
CA LYS A 41 -18.95 -22.23 4.54
C LYS A 41 -17.90 -22.87 5.45
N THR A 42 -17.05 -23.73 4.91
CA THR A 42 -16.06 -24.52 5.68
C THR A 42 -14.61 -24.19 5.33
N THR A 43 -14.37 -23.53 4.20
CA THR A 43 -13.05 -23.07 3.78
C THR A 43 -12.78 -21.66 4.32
N GLN A 44 -11.62 -21.50 4.96
CA GLN A 44 -11.10 -20.21 5.39
C GLN A 44 -9.79 -19.93 4.63
N PHE A 45 -9.73 -18.77 3.97
CA PHE A 45 -8.50 -18.26 3.39
C PHE A 45 -7.72 -17.50 4.47
N ILE A 46 -6.40 -17.57 4.39
CA ILE A 46 -5.49 -16.94 5.34
C ILE A 46 -4.70 -15.88 4.57
N SER A 47 -4.59 -14.68 5.12
CA SER A 47 -3.85 -13.58 4.49
C SER A 47 -3.38 -12.57 5.52
N TYR A 48 -2.38 -11.76 5.14
CA TYR A 48 -1.83 -10.67 5.94
C TYR A 48 -2.52 -9.35 5.58
N SER A 49 -3.11 -8.64 6.54
CA SER A 49 -3.81 -7.35 6.33
C SER A 49 -4.78 -7.36 5.12
N PRO A 50 -5.78 -8.26 5.10
CA PRO A 50 -6.38 -8.81 3.88
C PRO A 50 -7.45 -7.94 3.22
N SER A 51 -7.24 -6.63 3.12
CA SER A 51 -8.23 -5.70 2.58
C SER A 51 -8.54 -5.98 1.11
N LEU A 52 -7.51 -6.21 0.29
CA LEU A 52 -7.62 -6.50 -1.13
C LEU A 52 -8.16 -7.92 -1.35
N GLU A 53 -7.64 -8.90 -0.60
CA GLU A 53 -8.00 -10.30 -0.70
C GLU A 53 -9.46 -10.52 -0.32
N LYS A 54 -9.96 -9.87 0.73
CA LYS A 54 -11.40 -9.88 1.07
C LYS A 54 -12.25 -9.38 -0.09
N ARG A 55 -11.84 -8.29 -0.74
CA ARG A 55 -12.56 -7.69 -1.87
C ARG A 55 -12.54 -8.58 -3.12
N ILE A 56 -11.42 -9.23 -3.40
CA ILE A 56 -11.29 -10.14 -4.56
C ILE A 56 -12.02 -11.46 -4.27
N LEU A 57 -11.70 -12.12 -3.15
CA LEU A 57 -12.24 -13.43 -2.81
C LEU A 57 -13.75 -13.42 -2.58
N SER A 58 -14.35 -12.32 -2.11
CA SER A 58 -15.82 -12.21 -2.01
C SER A 58 -16.51 -12.24 -3.38
N LYS A 59 -15.83 -11.80 -4.45
CA LYS A 59 -16.31 -11.91 -5.84
C LYS A 59 -16.09 -13.32 -6.41
N VAL A 60 -14.98 -13.97 -6.05
CA VAL A 60 -14.64 -15.32 -6.52
C VAL A 60 -15.45 -16.40 -5.78
N TYR A 61 -15.65 -16.27 -4.47
CA TYR A 61 -16.39 -17.19 -3.61
C TYR A 61 -17.32 -16.42 -2.67
N LYS A 62 -18.61 -16.39 -2.99
CA LYS A 62 -19.62 -15.70 -2.17
C LYS A 62 -19.66 -16.30 -0.76
N GLY A 63 -19.50 -15.45 0.25
CA GLY A 63 -19.57 -15.83 1.67
C GLY A 63 -18.32 -16.52 2.25
N VAL A 64 -17.21 -16.54 1.51
CA VAL A 64 -15.97 -17.11 2.01
C VAL A 64 -15.37 -16.27 3.13
N LYS A 65 -14.77 -16.95 4.12
CA LYS A 65 -14.06 -16.28 5.22
C LYS A 65 -12.60 -16.04 4.85
N VAL A 66 -12.10 -14.84 5.15
CA VAL A 66 -10.67 -14.51 5.05
C VAL A 66 -10.20 -14.09 6.44
N LYS A 67 -9.29 -14.88 7.02
CA LYS A 67 -8.65 -14.62 8.31
C LYS A 67 -7.45 -13.72 8.11
N ASP A 68 -7.37 -12.68 8.92
CA ASP A 68 -6.20 -11.82 9.04
C ASP A 68 -5.24 -12.41 10.05
N ILE A 69 -4.03 -12.77 9.63
CA ILE A 69 -2.99 -13.29 10.53
C ILE A 69 -2.25 -12.18 11.29
N SER A 70 -2.37 -10.93 10.84
CA SER A 70 -1.76 -9.79 11.53
C SER A 70 -2.56 -9.35 12.75
N GLU A 71 -3.81 -9.80 12.89
CA GLU A 71 -4.73 -9.38 13.96
C GLU A 71 -4.80 -7.85 14.15
N GLY A 72 -4.68 -7.08 13.06
CA GLY A 72 -4.76 -5.62 13.08
C GLY A 72 -3.45 -4.89 13.40
N LEU A 73 -2.32 -5.60 13.50
CA LEU A 73 -1.00 -4.99 13.67
C LEU A 73 -0.62 -4.12 12.46
N ARG A 74 -0.03 -2.94 12.72
CA ARG A 74 0.35 -1.95 11.69
C ARG A 74 1.81 -2.10 11.25
N ILE A 75 2.26 -3.33 11.07
CA ILE A 75 3.61 -3.63 10.58
C ILE A 75 3.53 -4.30 9.21
N SER A 76 4.49 -4.04 8.32
CA SER A 76 4.57 -4.78 7.06
C SER A 76 5.08 -6.21 7.29
N ILE A 77 4.59 -7.15 6.49
CA ILE A 77 5.00 -8.56 6.58
C ILE A 77 6.52 -8.72 6.42
N ALA A 78 7.14 -7.97 5.50
CA ALA A 78 8.58 -7.95 5.27
C ALA A 78 9.34 -7.49 6.52
N SER A 79 8.89 -6.41 7.17
CA SER A 79 9.50 -5.92 8.41
C SER A 79 9.43 -6.99 9.50
N ALA A 80 8.25 -7.57 9.71
CA ALA A 80 8.05 -8.54 10.79
C ALA A 80 8.82 -9.85 10.61
N THR A 81 9.23 -10.16 9.37
CA THR A 81 9.92 -11.42 9.03
C THR A 81 11.35 -11.21 8.52
N LYS A 82 11.92 -10.00 8.70
CA LYS A 82 13.25 -9.63 8.22
C LYS A 82 14.36 -10.57 8.73
N GLN A 83 14.25 -11.07 9.95
CA GLN A 83 15.20 -12.02 10.54
C GLN A 83 15.20 -13.42 9.88
N TYR A 84 14.16 -13.74 9.12
CA TYR A 84 13.96 -15.06 8.52
C TYR A 84 14.17 -15.06 7.00
N ILE A 85 13.77 -13.98 6.32
CA ILE A 85 14.02 -13.78 4.89
C ILE A 85 14.67 -12.41 4.72
N ASP A 86 16.00 -12.44 4.65
CA ASP A 86 16.85 -11.29 4.39
C ASP A 86 16.97 -11.05 2.88
N LYS A 87 15.90 -10.48 2.30
CA LYS A 87 15.87 -10.04 0.91
C LYS A 87 15.22 -8.67 0.87
N ASP A 88 16.06 -7.66 0.98
CA ASP A 88 15.65 -6.25 1.16
C ASP A 88 15.59 -5.47 -0.17
N LYS A 89 15.62 -6.13 -1.33
CA LYS A 89 15.58 -5.45 -2.62
C LYS A 89 14.66 -6.15 -3.61
N TYR A 90 13.36 -5.91 -3.48
CA TYR A 90 12.43 -6.18 -4.57
C TYR A 90 12.38 -5.00 -5.53
N PHE A 91 11.91 -5.25 -6.75
CA PHE A 91 11.57 -4.23 -7.73
C PHE A 91 12.74 -3.31 -8.10
N GLN A 92 13.97 -3.83 -8.23
CA GLN A 92 15.12 -3.00 -8.61
C GLN A 92 14.93 -2.39 -10.00
N TYR A 93 14.50 -3.20 -10.97
CA TYR A 93 14.23 -2.73 -12.33
C TYR A 93 13.13 -1.68 -12.32
N LEU A 94 12.01 -1.95 -11.63
CA LEU A 94 10.91 -1.00 -11.56
C LEU A 94 11.28 0.29 -10.81
N LYS A 95 12.10 0.21 -9.74
CA LYS A 95 12.63 1.38 -9.02
C LYS A 95 13.46 2.26 -9.94
N GLU A 96 14.36 1.66 -10.72
CA GLU A 96 15.18 2.38 -11.70
C GLU A 96 14.33 3.00 -12.83
N TYR A 97 13.29 2.30 -13.27
CA TYR A 97 12.37 2.84 -14.28
C TYR A 97 11.59 4.05 -13.74
N VAL A 98 11.02 3.92 -12.53
CA VAL A 98 10.23 4.98 -11.88
C VAL A 98 11.09 6.21 -11.62
N SER A 99 12.31 6.07 -11.10
CA SER A 99 13.19 7.21 -10.81
C SER A 99 13.63 8.00 -12.04
N ARG A 100 13.67 7.36 -13.22
CA ARG A 100 14.02 8.05 -14.50
C ARG A 100 12.82 8.74 -15.14
N ASN A 101 11.61 8.23 -14.91
CA ASN A 101 10.42 8.62 -15.67
C ASN A 101 9.39 9.43 -14.86
N VAL A 102 9.49 9.41 -13.54
CA VAL A 102 8.53 10.03 -12.61
C VAL A 102 9.26 11.06 -11.74
N ASP A 103 8.62 12.20 -11.52
CA ASP A 103 9.17 13.26 -10.68
C ASP A 103 9.33 12.83 -9.22
N GLN A 104 10.37 13.33 -8.55
CA GLN A 104 10.71 12.96 -7.18
C GLN A 104 9.59 13.33 -6.19
N ASP A 105 8.94 14.50 -6.35
CA ASP A 105 7.85 14.90 -5.48
C ASP A 105 6.65 13.94 -5.64
N PHE A 106 6.42 13.44 -6.86
CA PHE A 106 5.38 12.46 -7.10
C PHE A 106 5.72 11.10 -6.45
N ILE A 107 6.97 10.66 -6.55
CA ILE A 107 7.47 9.43 -5.90
C ILE A 107 7.24 9.50 -4.39
N GLU A 108 7.62 10.60 -3.75
CA GLU A 108 7.49 10.82 -2.32
C GLU A 108 6.02 10.89 -1.88
N ASN A 109 5.21 11.72 -2.57
CA ASN A 109 3.80 11.89 -2.24
C ASN A 109 2.97 10.61 -2.41
N ARG A 110 3.39 9.70 -3.30
CA ARG A 110 2.72 8.41 -3.54
C ARG A 110 3.39 7.24 -2.82
N GLY A 111 4.52 7.46 -2.15
CA GLY A 111 5.26 6.41 -1.44
C GLY A 111 5.78 5.31 -2.36
N LEU A 112 6.22 5.66 -3.58
CA LEU A 112 6.69 4.69 -4.58
C LEU A 112 8.05 4.06 -4.26
N GLU A 113 8.63 4.41 -3.11
CA GLU A 113 9.80 3.73 -2.56
C GLU A 113 9.43 2.40 -1.88
N SER A 114 8.17 2.24 -1.48
CA SER A 114 7.70 1.04 -0.80
C SER A 114 7.41 -0.10 -1.77
N ASP A 115 7.85 -1.32 -1.43
CA ASP A 115 7.66 -2.49 -2.29
C ASP A 115 6.18 -2.80 -2.54
N GLY A 116 5.30 -2.49 -1.58
CA GLY A 116 3.84 -2.64 -1.77
C GLY A 116 3.26 -1.67 -2.80
N ALA A 117 3.73 -0.41 -2.83
CA ALA A 117 3.32 0.55 -3.85
C ALA A 117 3.86 0.15 -5.23
N LEU A 118 5.10 -0.35 -5.28
CA LEU A 118 5.72 -0.84 -6.51
C LEU A 118 5.00 -2.09 -7.05
N ALA A 119 4.59 -3.02 -6.19
CA ALA A 119 3.78 -4.17 -6.60
C ALA A 119 2.42 -3.73 -7.21
N ALA A 120 1.79 -2.69 -6.65
CA ALA A 120 0.56 -2.13 -7.20
C ALA A 120 0.80 -1.47 -8.58
N ILE A 121 1.91 -0.72 -8.74
CA ILE A 121 2.32 -0.14 -10.02
C ILE A 121 2.61 -1.24 -11.04
N ALA A 122 3.32 -2.30 -10.66
CA ALA A 122 3.59 -3.44 -11.52
C ALA A 122 2.30 -4.05 -12.05
N GLY A 123 1.32 -4.29 -11.17
CA GLY A 123 -0.01 -4.78 -11.56
C GLY A 123 -0.74 -3.85 -12.52
N TYR A 124 -0.67 -2.53 -12.29
CA TYR A 124 -1.22 -1.53 -13.20
C TYR A 124 -0.55 -1.58 -14.59
N TYR A 125 0.77 -1.72 -14.65
CA TYR A 125 1.50 -1.80 -15.92
C TYR A 125 1.18 -3.08 -16.71
N LEU A 126 1.08 -4.23 -16.04
CA LEU A 126 0.65 -5.47 -16.69
C LEU A 126 -0.78 -5.33 -17.26
N TYR A 127 -1.67 -4.64 -16.54
CA TYR A 127 -3.02 -4.37 -17.02
C TYR A 127 -3.05 -3.42 -18.23
N MET A 128 -2.26 -2.34 -18.21
CA MET A 128 -2.19 -1.39 -19.33
C MET A 128 -1.59 -2.02 -20.58
N HIS A 129 -0.50 -2.78 -20.41
CA HIS A 129 0.13 -3.52 -21.50
C HIS A 129 -0.85 -4.51 -22.14
N SER A 130 -1.59 -5.27 -21.34
CA SER A 130 -2.60 -6.21 -21.83
C SER A 130 -3.88 -5.55 -22.38
N CYS A 131 -4.05 -4.25 -22.19
CA CYS A 131 -5.09 -3.48 -22.89
C CYS A 131 -4.56 -2.81 -24.17
N ASN A 132 -3.29 -3.01 -24.54
CA ASN A 132 -2.58 -2.24 -25.57
C ASN A 132 -2.73 -0.71 -25.36
N LYS A 133 -2.73 -0.26 -24.11
CA LYS A 133 -2.84 1.16 -23.75
C LYS A 133 -1.51 1.67 -23.22
N LYS A 134 -1.10 2.85 -23.70
CA LYS A 134 -0.01 3.60 -23.06
C LYS A 134 -0.52 4.19 -21.75
N SER A 135 0.32 4.13 -20.72
CA SER A 135 0.02 4.80 -19.46
C SER A 135 0.35 6.28 -19.56
N GLU A 136 -0.48 7.13 -18.95
CA GLU A 136 -0.19 8.56 -18.78
C GLU A 136 1.06 8.80 -17.93
N PHE A 137 1.47 7.81 -17.13
CA PHE A 137 2.71 7.82 -16.34
C PHE A 137 3.94 7.35 -17.13
N MET A 138 3.78 6.86 -18.38
CA MET A 138 4.86 6.23 -19.13
C MET A 138 5.27 7.04 -20.37
N LYS A 139 6.51 7.52 -20.34
CA LYS A 139 7.20 8.09 -21.52
C LYS A 139 7.95 7.02 -22.32
N GLU A 140 8.40 5.95 -21.65
CA GLU A 140 9.22 4.87 -22.23
C GLU A 140 8.54 3.50 -22.10
N ASP A 141 8.88 2.56 -22.97
CA ASP A 141 8.38 1.19 -22.90
C ASP A 141 9.05 0.41 -21.76
N ILE A 142 8.23 -0.23 -20.92
CA ILE A 142 8.70 -1.09 -19.82
C ILE A 142 8.90 -2.54 -20.30
N ASN A 143 9.95 -3.20 -19.79
CA ASN A 143 10.22 -4.60 -20.03
C ASN A 143 9.28 -5.46 -19.16
N ILE A 144 8.27 -6.04 -19.80
CA ILE A 144 7.22 -6.84 -19.15
C ILE A 144 7.75 -8.13 -18.54
N ASP A 145 8.74 -8.77 -19.16
CA ASP A 145 9.29 -10.02 -18.66
C ASP A 145 10.03 -9.82 -17.34
N LEU A 146 10.84 -8.77 -17.25
CA LEU A 146 11.51 -8.37 -15.99
C LEU A 146 10.50 -8.01 -14.90
N LEU A 147 9.45 -7.27 -15.27
CA LEU A 147 8.38 -6.90 -14.33
C LEU A 147 7.66 -8.13 -13.77
N ILE A 148 7.37 -9.11 -14.64
CA ILE A 148 6.77 -10.40 -14.27
C ILE A 148 7.70 -11.18 -13.33
N GLU A 149 8.99 -11.21 -13.60
CA GLU A 149 9.98 -11.88 -12.77
C GLU A 149 10.02 -11.29 -11.35
N GLU A 150 10.16 -9.96 -11.24
CA GLU A 150 10.20 -9.27 -9.95
C GLU A 150 8.90 -9.47 -9.15
N LEU A 151 7.74 -9.36 -9.80
CA LEU A 151 6.44 -9.57 -9.15
C LEU A 151 6.27 -11.03 -8.69
N THR A 152 6.81 -11.99 -9.45
CA THR A 152 6.77 -13.41 -9.10
C THR A 152 7.61 -13.70 -7.86
N ILE A 153 8.80 -13.12 -7.77
CA ILE A 153 9.69 -13.25 -6.61
C ILE A 153 9.02 -12.65 -5.38
N TYR A 154 8.53 -11.41 -5.49
CA TYR A 154 7.84 -10.70 -4.41
C TYR A 154 6.65 -11.53 -3.89
N SER A 155 5.77 -11.97 -4.79
CA SER A 155 4.57 -12.75 -4.43
C SER A 155 4.90 -14.09 -3.78
N LYS A 156 5.96 -14.76 -4.23
CA LYS A 156 6.43 -16.03 -3.65
C LYS A 156 6.93 -15.81 -2.22
N ASP A 157 7.75 -14.78 -2.02
CA ASP A 157 8.33 -14.51 -0.70
C ASP A 157 7.24 -14.08 0.29
N ASP A 158 6.22 -13.31 -0.13
CA ASP A 158 5.05 -13.01 0.72
C ASP A 158 4.34 -14.28 1.23
N VAL A 159 4.15 -15.28 0.37
CA VAL A 159 3.56 -16.57 0.79
C VAL A 159 4.45 -17.32 1.78
N ILE A 160 5.77 -17.33 1.58
CA ILE A 160 6.71 -17.96 2.50
C ILE A 160 6.70 -17.25 3.86
N ARG A 161 6.65 -15.91 3.86
CA ARG A 161 6.55 -15.11 5.10
C ARG A 161 5.24 -15.39 5.83
N MET A 162 4.11 -15.47 5.12
CA MET A 162 2.82 -15.82 5.75
C MET A 162 2.84 -17.22 6.36
N LYS A 163 3.45 -18.19 5.69
CA LYS A 163 3.64 -19.54 6.22
C LYS A 163 4.48 -19.50 7.51
N TYR A 164 5.60 -18.78 7.49
CA TYR A 164 6.46 -18.62 8.67
C TYR A 164 5.69 -18.00 9.85
N ILE A 165 4.90 -16.95 9.61
CA ILE A 165 4.08 -16.31 10.64
C ILE A 165 3.08 -17.30 11.26
N GLU A 166 2.38 -18.08 10.42
CA GLU A 166 1.40 -19.05 10.89
C GLU A 166 2.06 -20.17 11.72
N GLU A 167 3.29 -20.58 11.36
CA GLU A 167 4.08 -21.58 12.08
C GLU A 167 4.76 -21.02 13.36
N ASN A 168 4.97 -19.70 13.47
CA ASN A 168 5.73 -19.06 14.54
C ASN A 168 4.98 -17.87 15.17
N LYS A 169 3.69 -18.01 15.42
CA LYS A 169 2.81 -16.90 15.83
C LYS A 169 3.28 -16.16 17.07
N GLU A 170 3.65 -16.88 18.12
CA GLU A 170 4.04 -16.27 19.40
C GLU A 170 5.22 -15.32 19.23
N GLU A 171 6.26 -15.79 18.53
CA GLU A 171 7.45 -14.99 18.24
C GLU A 171 7.14 -13.81 17.31
N PHE A 172 6.32 -14.04 16.27
CA PHE A 172 5.84 -12.96 15.41
C PHE A 172 5.11 -11.87 16.21
N PHE A 173 4.16 -12.24 17.08
CA PHE A 173 3.40 -11.27 17.87
C PHE A 173 4.26 -10.53 18.88
N ARG A 174 5.29 -11.18 19.44
CA ARG A 174 6.28 -10.53 20.30
C ARG A 174 7.02 -9.43 19.55
N ILE A 175 7.63 -9.76 18.42
CA ILE A 175 8.39 -8.82 17.58
C ILE A 175 7.49 -7.71 17.04
N ALA A 176 6.29 -8.07 16.57
CA ALA A 176 5.36 -7.12 15.99
C ALA A 176 4.89 -6.08 17.02
N LYS A 177 4.61 -6.48 18.27
CA LYS A 177 4.26 -5.54 19.35
C LYS A 177 5.41 -4.58 19.67
N GLU A 178 6.64 -5.10 19.76
CA GLU A 178 7.83 -4.27 19.99
C GLU A 178 8.01 -3.22 18.88
N ARG A 179 7.84 -3.64 17.62
CA ARG A 179 7.97 -2.74 16.47
C ARG A 179 6.80 -1.77 16.33
N ASP A 180 5.57 -2.18 16.61
CA ASP A 180 4.40 -1.31 16.58
C ASP A 180 4.55 -0.16 17.61
N LEU A 181 5.09 -0.48 18.80
CA LEU A 181 5.45 0.54 19.79
C LEU A 181 6.50 1.52 19.27
N LEU A 182 7.53 1.04 18.57
CA LEU A 182 8.55 1.89 17.95
C LEU A 182 7.95 2.78 16.86
N PHE A 183 7.11 2.24 15.97
CA PHE A 183 6.42 3.01 14.93
C PHE A 183 5.50 4.09 15.51
N SER A 184 4.81 3.79 16.61
CA SER A 184 3.99 4.78 17.34
C SER A 184 4.85 5.92 17.88
N LYS A 185 6.04 5.62 18.43
CA LYS A 185 7.01 6.63 18.87
C LYS A 185 7.55 7.47 17.71
N ILE A 186 7.94 6.82 16.60
CA ILE A 186 8.44 7.51 15.40
C ILE A 186 7.36 8.44 14.83
N SER A 187 6.12 7.97 14.70
CA SER A 187 4.99 8.78 14.24
C SER A 187 4.80 10.04 15.09
N LYS A 188 4.87 9.91 16.42
CA LYS A 188 4.78 11.05 17.34
C LYS A 188 5.92 12.05 17.13
N VAL A 189 7.14 11.57 16.90
CA VAL A 189 8.30 12.43 16.60
C VAL A 189 8.12 13.13 15.25
N ALA A 190 7.68 12.42 14.21
CA ALA A 190 7.41 12.99 12.90
C ALA A 190 6.33 14.10 12.96
N THR A 191 5.25 13.89 13.71
CA THR A 191 4.24 14.94 13.95
C THR A 191 4.85 16.18 14.60
N LYS A 192 5.75 16.02 15.59
CA LYS A 192 6.45 17.15 16.22
C LYS A 192 7.38 17.88 15.24
N ILE A 193 8.15 17.14 14.44
CA ILE A 193 9.03 17.70 13.41
C ILE A 193 8.21 18.52 12.41
N ASN A 194 7.07 17.98 11.94
CA ASN A 194 6.20 18.71 11.02
C ASN A 194 5.59 19.96 11.66
N GLY A 195 5.22 19.90 12.94
CA GLY A 195 4.79 21.10 13.68
C GLY A 195 5.88 22.17 13.77
N ILE A 196 7.13 21.78 13.98
CA ILE A 196 8.28 22.69 13.98
C ILE A 196 8.53 23.25 12.57
N LYS A 197 8.53 22.42 11.52
CA LYS A 197 8.68 22.88 10.13
C LYS A 197 7.62 23.91 9.75
N ASN A 198 6.36 23.66 10.10
CA ASN A 198 5.27 24.61 9.86
C ASN A 198 5.48 25.91 10.64
N SER A 199 5.99 25.83 11.87
CA SER A 199 6.31 27.01 12.66
C SER A 199 7.46 27.81 12.05
N LEU A 200 8.51 27.15 11.56
CA LEU A 200 9.65 27.78 10.88
C LEU A 200 9.23 28.45 9.56
N ASN A 201 8.43 27.79 8.73
CA ASN A 201 7.92 28.38 7.49
C ASN A 201 7.09 29.65 7.76
N ASN A 202 6.32 29.66 8.85
CA ASN A 202 5.60 30.85 9.28
C ASN A 202 6.53 31.97 9.79
N LEU A 203 7.72 31.63 10.27
CA LEU A 203 8.74 32.60 10.71
C LEU A 203 9.57 33.14 9.54
N GLU A 204 9.81 32.37 8.48
CA GLU A 204 10.55 32.83 7.28
C GLU A 204 9.87 34.00 6.56
N GLY A 205 8.55 34.14 6.69
CA GLY A 205 7.79 35.29 6.19
C GLY A 205 7.87 36.55 7.06
N ILE A 206 8.58 36.50 8.19
CA ILE A 206 8.69 37.62 9.14
C ILE A 206 10.07 38.26 8.97
N ASP A 207 10.08 39.59 8.78
CA ASP A 207 11.33 40.36 8.79
C ASP A 207 12.05 40.15 10.15
N PRO A 208 13.31 39.69 10.17
CA PRO A 208 14.06 39.42 11.40
C PRO A 208 14.26 40.64 12.31
N LYS A 209 13.94 41.86 11.85
CA LYS A 209 13.92 43.07 12.68
C LYS A 209 12.64 43.24 13.50
N ILE A 210 11.57 42.50 13.20
CA ILE A 210 10.30 42.58 13.92
C ILE A 210 10.47 41.92 15.29
N THR A 211 10.24 42.68 16.35
CA THR A 211 10.29 42.16 17.72
C THR A 211 9.07 41.27 18.02
N ILE A 212 9.19 40.32 18.96
CA ILE A 212 8.08 39.43 19.37
C ILE A 212 6.78 40.20 19.70
N LYS A 213 6.92 41.40 20.28
CA LYS A 213 5.80 42.29 20.62
C LYS A 213 5.07 42.83 19.37
N GLU A 214 5.82 43.16 18.32
CA GLU A 214 5.28 43.63 17.05
C GLU A 214 4.64 42.48 16.26
N TYR A 215 5.25 41.30 16.31
CA TYR A 215 4.68 40.11 15.68
C TYR A 215 3.34 39.70 16.32
N ASN A 216 3.24 39.75 17.66
CA ASN A 216 1.98 39.51 18.36
C ASN A 216 0.88 40.52 17.97
N LYS A 217 1.23 41.79 17.77
CA LYS A 217 0.26 42.79 17.27
C LYS A 217 -0.21 42.45 15.85
N LEU A 218 0.70 42.02 14.98
CA LEU A 218 0.38 41.62 13.61
C LEU A 218 -0.59 40.42 13.60
N LEU A 219 -0.31 39.40 14.43
CA LEU A 219 -1.16 38.22 14.57
C LEU A 219 -2.57 38.55 15.10
N ILE A 220 -2.68 39.46 16.08
CA ILE A 220 -3.98 39.92 16.59
C ILE A 220 -4.77 40.63 15.48
N SER A 221 -4.15 41.55 14.75
CA SER A 221 -4.80 42.26 13.64
C SER A 221 -5.25 41.29 12.52
N LYS A 222 -4.42 40.29 12.19
CA LYS A 222 -4.76 39.26 11.20
C LYS A 222 -5.93 38.38 11.64
N LYS A 223 -6.00 38.07 12.94
CA LYS A 223 -7.12 37.31 13.52
C LYS A 223 -8.43 38.09 13.43
N GLU A 224 -8.41 39.38 13.75
CA GLU A 224 -9.60 40.25 13.67
C GLU A 224 -10.12 40.38 12.23
N GLU A 225 -9.20 40.49 11.25
CA GLU A 225 -9.53 40.48 9.81
C GLU A 225 -10.29 39.20 9.42
N LEU A 226 -9.76 38.03 9.79
CA LEU A 226 -10.35 36.72 9.49
C LEU A 226 -11.69 36.49 10.21
N GLU A 227 -11.85 37.00 11.43
CA GLU A 227 -13.12 36.92 12.16
C GLU A 227 -14.22 37.75 11.49
N LYS A 228 -13.85 38.92 10.95
CA LYS A 228 -14.77 39.77 10.19
C LYS A 228 -15.19 39.12 8.87
N GLU A 229 -14.23 38.58 8.12
CA GLU A 229 -14.49 37.85 6.87
C GLU A 229 -15.40 36.63 7.12
N LYS A 230 -15.16 35.88 8.19
CA LYS A 230 -16.01 34.75 8.60
C LYS A 230 -17.45 35.17 8.86
N GLU A 231 -17.67 36.34 9.48
CA GLU A 231 -19.02 36.81 9.79
C GLU A 231 -19.74 37.34 8.54
N GLU A 232 -19.03 38.01 7.64
CA GLU A 232 -19.53 38.40 6.31
C GLU A 232 -19.97 37.17 5.50
N LEU A 233 -19.17 36.11 5.49
CA LEU A 233 -19.51 34.83 4.84
C LEU A 233 -20.75 34.16 5.46
N LYS A 234 -20.93 34.22 6.78
CA LYS A 234 -22.14 33.71 7.45
C LYS A 234 -23.40 34.50 7.06
N ILE A 235 -23.28 35.81 6.87
CA ILE A 235 -24.39 36.65 6.42
C ILE A 235 -24.78 36.29 4.98
N LEU A 236 -23.80 36.06 4.11
CA LEU A 236 -24.01 35.57 2.74
C LEU A 236 -24.68 34.19 2.70
N LEU A 237 -24.33 33.29 3.61
CA LEU A 237 -24.93 31.95 3.74
C LEU A 237 -26.40 31.94 4.22
N LYS A 238 -26.90 33.06 4.76
CA LYS A 238 -28.29 33.20 5.25
C LYS A 238 -29.23 33.91 4.25
N LYS A 239 -28.70 34.37 3.12
CA LYS A 239 -29.48 34.90 1.99
C LYS A 239 -29.72 33.81 0.96
#